data_AF-A0A924Y6D4-F1
#
_entry.id   AF-A0A924Y6D4-F1
#
_cell.length_a   1.000
_cell.length_b   1.000
_cell.length_c   1.000
_cell.angle_alpha   90.00
_cell.angle_beta   90.00
_cell.angle_gamma   90.00
#
_symmetry.space_group_name_H-M   'P 1'
#
loop_
_entity.id
_entity.type
_entity.pdbx_description
1 polymer ?
#
loop_
_entity_poly.entity_id
_entity_poly.type
_entity_poly.pdbx_seq_one_letter_code
_entity_poly.pdbx_strand_id
1 'polypeptide(L)'
;SLLIALRIQGDTLVNNKREIALHAVYLCLVALLLLLSWKHGFTRGGNHTLITFLTLGFAGSFLWAVLPGGARPLPRTTLFGVATVCALFGALRGDDGWLHIDSEYPPVIGAVRTLFNPVGAANDFNAKRDANKAALALPEVKRIVGTKPIGIWSYEQGILLLNDLRYRPHPSFQGYSSYTKYLQQKDLAFWASADAPPFLLFKPQTIDLRYPNLDGGPAFAALLQRYAPVLTENGYFLLRRREPAVPLTAINAARTQGQVVSVSAGRWVDVPPAPPNTLQMVSLTLKPSLAGTTRRFFFKPAEVLLAVRSAESDTPQVFRLPAIMAQQGFVLNPRLQSGEQVAMLYAGAGEAMPVTQIMVALPPDAEPCFAPEIETRFFTVPFETVSPEGNSE
;
A
#
# COMPACT_ATOMS: atom_id res chain seq x y z
N SER A 1 6.25 -7.94 -69.89
CA SER A 1 6.07 -9.11 -69.01
C SER A 1 7.04 -9.16 -67.83
N LEU A 2 8.36 -9.07 -68.05
CA LEU A 2 9.38 -9.12 -66.97
C LEU A 2 9.27 -7.97 -65.94
N LEU A 3 9.00 -6.74 -66.39
CA LEU A 3 8.82 -5.56 -65.52
C LEU A 3 7.57 -5.64 -64.63
N ILE A 4 6.50 -6.29 -65.11
CA ILE A 4 5.28 -6.51 -64.32
C ILE A 4 5.53 -7.61 -63.28
N ALA A 5 6.23 -8.68 -63.64
CA ALA A 5 6.63 -9.73 -62.71
C ALA A 5 7.54 -9.20 -61.60
N LEU A 6 8.54 -8.36 -61.94
CA LEU A 6 9.43 -7.72 -60.96
C LEU A 6 8.69 -6.74 -60.04
N ARG A 7 7.69 -6.01 -60.55
CA ARG A 7 6.84 -5.11 -59.75
C ARG A 7 5.93 -5.87 -58.80
N ILE A 8 5.27 -6.94 -59.28
CA ILE A 8 4.45 -7.83 -58.45
C ILE A 8 5.30 -8.51 -57.36
N GLN A 9 6.52 -8.93 -57.71
CA GLN A 9 7.47 -9.55 -56.77
C GLN A 9 8.01 -8.53 -55.74
N GLY A 10 8.24 -7.29 -56.16
CA GLY A 10 8.59 -6.17 -55.28
C GLY A 10 7.47 -5.80 -54.31
N ASP A 11 6.23 -5.69 -54.81
CA ASP A 11 5.05 -5.37 -54.00
C ASP A 11 4.72 -6.50 -53.00
N THR A 12 4.89 -7.77 -53.39
CA THR A 12 4.76 -8.91 -52.46
C THR A 12 5.87 -8.94 -51.40
N LEU A 13 7.11 -8.63 -51.76
CA LEU A 13 8.21 -8.52 -50.79
C LEU A 13 8.00 -7.37 -49.79
N VAL A 14 7.50 -6.22 -50.24
CA VAL A 14 7.19 -5.07 -49.37
C VAL A 14 6.00 -5.38 -48.45
N ASN A 15 4.94 -6.00 -48.97
CA ASN A 15 3.79 -6.43 -48.18
C ASN A 15 4.19 -7.49 -47.14
N ASN A 16 5.03 -8.46 -47.50
CA ASN A 16 5.55 -9.45 -46.56
C ASN A 16 6.38 -8.82 -45.44
N LYS A 17 7.24 -7.83 -45.75
CA LYS A 17 8.02 -7.12 -44.72
C LYS A 17 7.12 -6.33 -43.77
N ARG A 18 6.09 -5.67 -44.30
CA ARG A 18 5.11 -4.91 -43.50
C ARG A 18 4.29 -5.83 -42.60
N GLU A 19 3.86 -6.97 -43.11
CA GLU A 19 3.17 -7.99 -42.31
C GLU A 19 4.07 -8.55 -41.22
N ILE A 20 5.31 -8.92 -41.51
CA ILE A 20 6.26 -9.41 -40.50
C ILE A 20 6.47 -8.37 -39.39
N ALA A 21 6.65 -7.10 -39.77
CA ALA A 21 6.80 -6.02 -38.80
C ALA A 21 5.55 -5.86 -37.92
N LEU A 22 4.35 -5.94 -38.51
CA LEU A 22 3.09 -5.84 -37.78
C LEU A 22 2.90 -7.01 -36.79
N HIS A 23 3.21 -8.24 -37.19
CA HIS A 23 3.16 -9.40 -36.30
C HIS A 23 4.18 -9.30 -35.17
N ALA A 24 5.38 -8.78 -35.44
CA ALA A 24 6.37 -8.52 -34.39
C ALA A 24 5.84 -7.51 -33.37
N VAL A 25 5.18 -6.43 -33.82
CA VAL A 25 4.52 -5.46 -32.92
C VAL A 25 3.44 -6.14 -32.08
N TYR A 26 2.57 -6.96 -32.67
CA TYR A 26 1.54 -7.69 -31.91
C TYR A 26 2.13 -8.64 -30.87
N LEU A 27 3.17 -9.39 -31.21
CA LEU A 27 3.87 -10.25 -30.27
C LEU A 27 4.51 -9.45 -29.14
N CYS A 28 5.12 -8.31 -29.43
CA CYS A 28 5.67 -7.41 -28.41
C CYS A 28 4.59 -6.87 -27.47
N LEU A 29 3.44 -6.46 -28.00
CA LEU A 29 2.32 -5.96 -27.19
C LEU A 29 1.73 -7.06 -26.29
N VAL A 30 1.56 -8.28 -26.82
CA VAL A 30 1.08 -9.42 -26.03
C VAL A 30 2.11 -9.80 -24.97
N ALA A 31 3.40 -9.85 -25.31
CA ALA A 31 4.46 -10.13 -24.34
C ALA A 31 4.50 -9.07 -23.23
N LEU A 32 4.35 -7.79 -23.57
CA LEU A 32 4.28 -6.71 -22.59
C LEU A 32 3.04 -6.82 -21.70
N LEU A 33 1.87 -7.09 -22.28
CA LEU A 33 0.63 -7.31 -21.53
C LEU A 33 0.77 -8.48 -20.55
N LEU A 34 1.33 -9.61 -21.01
CA LEU A 34 1.56 -10.79 -20.17
C LEU A 34 2.57 -10.50 -19.06
N LEU A 35 3.65 -9.78 -19.35
CA LEU A 35 4.64 -9.38 -18.37
C LEU A 35 4.03 -8.47 -17.29
N LEU A 36 3.26 -7.45 -17.70
CA LEU A 36 2.58 -6.54 -16.79
C LEU A 36 1.53 -7.26 -15.93
N SER A 37 0.75 -8.15 -16.55
CA SER A 37 -0.29 -8.93 -15.87
C SER A 37 0.33 -9.88 -14.87
N TRP A 38 1.37 -10.60 -15.28
CA TRP A 38 2.14 -11.47 -14.37
C TRP A 38 2.71 -10.65 -13.21
N LYS A 39 3.34 -9.50 -13.48
CA LYS A 39 3.90 -8.66 -12.40
C LYS A 39 2.80 -8.17 -11.45
N HIS A 40 1.65 -7.74 -11.99
CA HIS A 40 0.51 -7.32 -11.19
C HIS A 40 -0.04 -8.45 -10.30
N GLY A 41 -0.35 -9.59 -10.89
CA GLY A 41 -0.98 -10.70 -10.18
C GLY A 41 -0.07 -11.39 -9.17
N PHE A 42 1.20 -11.59 -9.52
CA PHE A 42 2.13 -12.36 -8.70
C PHE A 42 2.92 -11.53 -7.67
N THR A 43 2.98 -10.19 -7.82
CA THR A 43 3.67 -9.35 -6.82
C THR A 43 2.85 -9.21 -5.54
N ARG A 44 1.52 -8.98 -5.64
CA ARG A 44 0.62 -8.93 -4.47
C ARG A 44 0.20 -10.32 -4.02
N GLY A 45 -0.06 -11.23 -4.97
CA GLY A 45 -0.55 -12.58 -4.68
C GLY A 45 -2.05 -12.63 -4.34
N GLY A 46 -2.54 -13.82 -3.99
CA GLY A 46 -3.97 -14.09 -3.71
C GLY A 46 -4.86 -13.90 -4.94
N ASN A 47 -6.02 -13.29 -4.74
CA ASN A 47 -7.03 -12.96 -5.76
C ASN A 47 -6.50 -12.26 -7.03
N HIS A 48 -5.38 -11.54 -6.94
CA HIS A 48 -4.80 -10.83 -8.09
C HIS A 48 -4.15 -11.80 -9.10
N THR A 49 -3.79 -13.03 -8.69
CA THR A 49 -3.21 -14.03 -9.59
C THR A 49 -4.19 -14.45 -10.69
N LEU A 50 -5.50 -14.43 -10.40
CA LEU A 50 -6.55 -14.72 -11.38
C LEU A 50 -6.48 -13.77 -12.59
N ILE A 51 -6.14 -12.49 -12.37
CA ILE A 51 -6.00 -11.50 -13.45
C ILE A 51 -4.96 -11.98 -14.48
N THR A 52 -3.84 -12.54 -14.03
CA THR A 52 -2.81 -13.09 -14.92
C THR A 52 -3.35 -14.25 -15.75
N PHE A 53 -4.07 -15.18 -15.13
CA PHE A 53 -4.60 -16.36 -15.81
C PHE A 53 -5.71 -16.02 -16.81
N LEU A 54 -6.60 -15.09 -16.46
CA LEU A 54 -7.62 -14.58 -17.40
C LEU A 54 -6.96 -13.84 -18.56
N THR A 55 -5.93 -13.02 -18.29
CA THR A 55 -5.20 -12.31 -19.34
C THR A 55 -4.47 -13.27 -20.27
N LEU A 56 -3.94 -14.40 -19.76
CA LEU A 56 -3.38 -15.47 -20.58
C LEU A 56 -4.42 -16.04 -21.56
N GLY A 57 -5.65 -16.29 -21.11
CA GLY A 57 -6.75 -16.75 -21.98
C GLY A 57 -7.07 -15.77 -23.10
N PHE A 58 -7.19 -14.47 -22.78
CA PHE A 58 -7.42 -13.42 -23.79
C PHE A 58 -6.24 -13.28 -24.74
N ALA A 59 -5.00 -13.32 -24.23
CA ALA A 59 -3.80 -13.28 -25.06
C ALA A 59 -3.72 -14.46 -26.03
N GLY A 60 -4.07 -15.67 -25.58
CA GLY A 60 -4.14 -16.85 -26.45
C GLY A 60 -5.18 -16.70 -27.56
N SER A 61 -6.36 -16.16 -27.22
CA SER A 61 -7.44 -15.88 -28.19
C SER A 61 -7.01 -14.85 -29.23
N PHE A 62 -6.35 -13.78 -28.79
CA PHE A 62 -5.83 -12.73 -29.66
C PHE A 62 -4.72 -13.25 -30.59
N LEU A 63 -3.74 -13.99 -30.06
CA LEU A 63 -2.67 -14.60 -30.85
C LEU A 63 -3.20 -15.61 -31.87
N TRP A 64 -4.25 -16.35 -31.52
CA TRP A 64 -4.93 -17.23 -32.47
C TRP A 64 -5.53 -16.46 -33.64
N ALA A 65 -6.18 -15.32 -33.37
CA ALA A 65 -6.85 -14.50 -34.39
C ALA A 65 -5.89 -13.70 -35.28
N VAL A 66 -4.74 -13.27 -34.74
CA VAL A 66 -3.89 -12.24 -35.37
C VAL A 66 -2.65 -12.80 -36.08
N LEU A 67 -2.16 -13.98 -35.68
CA LEU A 67 -1.05 -14.59 -36.39
C LEU A 67 -1.52 -15.09 -37.78
N PRO A 68 -0.62 -15.24 -38.80
CA PRO A 68 -1.01 -15.59 -40.18
C PRO A 68 -1.23 -17.10 -40.39
N GLY A 69 -2.39 -17.52 -40.88
CA GLY A 69 -2.76 -18.94 -41.03
C GLY A 69 -1.88 -19.70 -42.01
N GLY A 70 -0.77 -20.27 -41.52
CA GLY A 70 0.06 -21.18 -42.32
C GLY A 70 -0.66 -22.51 -42.58
N ALA A 71 -0.14 -23.32 -43.50
CA ALA A 71 -0.65 -24.64 -43.87
C ALA A 71 -0.70 -25.67 -42.70
N ARG A 72 -0.18 -25.31 -41.52
CA ARG A 72 -0.24 -26.11 -40.30
C ARG A 72 -0.85 -25.27 -39.16
N PRO A 73 -2.16 -25.36 -38.91
CA PRO A 73 -2.84 -24.61 -37.84
C PRO A 73 -2.50 -25.11 -36.42
N LEU A 74 -1.85 -26.27 -36.32
CA LEU A 74 -1.57 -26.97 -35.06
C LEU A 74 -0.87 -26.11 -33.97
N PRO A 75 0.11 -25.25 -34.27
CA PRO A 75 0.76 -24.43 -33.23
C PRO A 75 -0.20 -23.43 -32.59
N ARG A 76 -1.16 -22.89 -33.35
CA ARG A 76 -2.13 -21.92 -32.84
C ARG A 76 -3.19 -22.53 -31.97
N THR A 77 -3.75 -23.65 -32.41
CA THR A 77 -4.77 -24.38 -31.66
C THR A 77 -4.18 -24.91 -30.37
N THR A 78 -2.90 -25.33 -30.38
CA THR A 78 -2.17 -25.70 -29.17
C THR A 78 -1.93 -24.49 -28.26
N LEU A 79 -1.45 -23.36 -28.77
CA LEU A 79 -1.27 -22.12 -27.98
C LEU A 79 -2.58 -21.64 -27.34
N PHE A 80 -3.67 -21.65 -28.10
CA PHE A 80 -5.01 -21.32 -27.61
C PHE A 80 -5.50 -22.33 -26.57
N GLY A 81 -5.32 -23.62 -26.83
CA GLY A 81 -5.69 -24.70 -25.90
C GLY A 81 -4.92 -24.58 -24.58
N VAL A 82 -3.61 -24.36 -24.62
CA VAL A 82 -2.77 -24.13 -23.43
C VAL A 82 -3.22 -22.87 -22.69
N ALA A 83 -3.41 -21.76 -23.39
CA ALA A 83 -3.90 -20.52 -22.78
C ALA A 83 -5.26 -20.70 -22.10
N THR A 84 -6.17 -21.44 -22.74
CA THR A 84 -7.49 -21.76 -22.21
C THR A 84 -7.39 -22.65 -20.97
N VAL A 85 -6.56 -23.70 -21.00
CA VAL A 85 -6.30 -24.56 -19.84
C VAL A 85 -5.68 -23.77 -18.69
N CYS A 86 -4.73 -22.87 -18.96
CA CYS A 86 -4.17 -21.99 -17.93
C CYS A 86 -5.23 -21.03 -17.35
N ALA A 87 -6.09 -20.46 -18.19
CA ALA A 87 -7.18 -19.59 -17.74
C ALA A 87 -8.20 -20.36 -16.88
N LEU A 88 -8.59 -21.56 -17.32
CA LEU A 88 -9.47 -22.46 -16.56
C LEU A 88 -8.84 -22.91 -15.24
N PHE A 89 -7.56 -23.26 -15.25
CA PHE A 89 -6.83 -23.59 -14.03
C PHE A 89 -6.80 -22.41 -13.06
N GLY A 90 -6.54 -21.21 -13.54
CA GLY A 90 -6.61 -19.98 -12.75
C GLY A 90 -8.01 -19.73 -12.19
N ALA A 91 -9.06 -19.95 -12.99
CA ALA A 91 -10.45 -19.81 -12.54
C ALA A 91 -10.83 -20.87 -11.48
N LEU A 92 -10.31 -22.09 -11.60
CA LEU A 92 -10.57 -23.20 -10.66
C LEU A 92 -9.74 -23.12 -9.37
N ARG A 93 -8.60 -22.40 -9.40
CA ARG A 93 -7.65 -22.29 -8.28
C ARG A 93 -7.57 -20.89 -7.67
N GLY A 94 -8.13 -19.88 -8.32
CA GLY A 94 -8.33 -18.58 -7.68
C GLY A 94 -9.15 -18.83 -6.42
N ASP A 95 -8.77 -18.20 -5.30
CA ASP A 95 -9.53 -18.33 -4.06
C ASP A 95 -11.01 -18.10 -4.39
N ASP A 96 -11.80 -19.17 -4.24
CA ASP A 96 -13.15 -19.25 -3.71
C ASP A 96 -14.00 -17.96 -3.78
N GLY A 97 -13.54 -16.82 -3.26
CA GLY A 97 -14.23 -15.52 -3.29
C GLY A 97 -14.61 -14.94 -4.67
N TRP A 98 -14.00 -15.37 -5.79
CA TRP A 98 -14.43 -14.91 -7.14
C TRP A 98 -15.63 -15.68 -7.72
N LEU A 99 -15.82 -16.92 -7.27
CA LEU A 99 -16.92 -17.80 -7.69
C LEU A 99 -17.96 -18.00 -6.58
N HIS A 100 -17.65 -17.63 -5.34
CA HIS A 100 -18.60 -17.64 -4.22
C HIS A 100 -19.71 -16.63 -4.45
N ILE A 101 -20.90 -17.20 -4.62
CA ILE A 101 -22.19 -16.53 -4.78
C ILE A 101 -22.54 -15.64 -3.58
N ASP A 102 -21.92 -15.87 -2.42
CA ASP A 102 -22.17 -15.16 -1.16
C ASP A 102 -21.32 -13.89 -0.96
N SER A 103 -20.38 -13.58 -1.87
CA SER A 103 -19.77 -12.24 -1.88
C SER A 103 -20.79 -11.25 -2.43
N GLU A 104 -20.93 -10.06 -1.83
CA GLU A 104 -21.97 -9.08 -2.18
C GLU A 104 -22.03 -8.71 -3.68
N TYR A 105 -21.00 -9.04 -4.46
CA TYR A 105 -21.02 -9.10 -5.92
C TYR A 105 -19.96 -10.09 -6.45
N PRO A 106 -20.32 -11.32 -6.89
CA PRO A 106 -19.41 -12.12 -7.70
C PRO A 106 -19.08 -11.30 -8.96
N PRO A 107 -17.82 -10.95 -9.23
CA PRO A 107 -17.49 -9.93 -10.23
C PRO A 107 -18.05 -10.24 -11.62
N VAL A 108 -18.22 -11.52 -11.94
CA VAL A 108 -18.78 -11.99 -13.22
C VAL A 108 -20.30 -11.79 -13.28
N ILE A 109 -21.06 -12.18 -12.25
CA ILE A 109 -22.52 -12.01 -12.22
C ILE A 109 -22.87 -10.52 -12.15
N GLY A 110 -22.14 -9.74 -11.34
CA GLY A 110 -22.25 -8.30 -11.29
C GLY A 110 -21.98 -7.65 -12.65
N ALA A 111 -20.94 -8.10 -13.37
CA ALA A 111 -20.63 -7.60 -14.71
C ALA A 111 -21.73 -7.95 -15.73
N VAL A 112 -22.24 -9.18 -15.74
CA VAL A 112 -23.33 -9.62 -16.61
C VAL A 112 -24.61 -8.82 -16.32
N ARG A 113 -24.99 -8.69 -15.05
CA ARG A 113 -26.14 -7.87 -14.63
C ARG A 113 -25.98 -6.42 -15.07
N THR A 114 -24.78 -5.84 -14.92
CA THR A 114 -24.51 -4.47 -15.34
C THR A 114 -24.61 -4.31 -16.85
N LEU A 115 -24.16 -5.30 -17.63
CA LEU A 115 -24.26 -5.29 -19.09
C LEU A 115 -25.71 -5.31 -19.58
N PHE A 116 -26.57 -6.12 -18.96
CA PHE A 116 -27.97 -6.30 -19.37
C PHE A 116 -28.97 -5.38 -18.64
N ASN A 117 -28.58 -4.78 -17.51
CA ASN A 117 -29.39 -3.82 -16.75
C ASN A 117 -28.52 -2.72 -16.12
N PRO A 118 -27.92 -1.83 -16.93
CA PRO A 118 -27.03 -0.79 -16.44
C PRO A 118 -27.74 0.24 -15.55
N VAL A 119 -29.02 0.55 -15.84
CA VAL A 119 -29.82 1.49 -15.05
C VAL A 119 -30.14 0.92 -13.67
N GLY A 120 -30.58 -0.34 -13.60
CA GLY A 120 -30.82 -1.02 -12.32
C GLY A 120 -29.55 -1.14 -11.49
N ALA A 121 -28.44 -1.52 -12.12
CA ALA A 121 -27.15 -1.56 -11.43
C ALA A 121 -26.75 -0.18 -10.88
N ALA A 122 -26.91 0.89 -11.66
CA ALA A 122 -26.64 2.25 -11.20
C ALA A 122 -27.55 2.66 -10.03
N ASN A 123 -28.83 2.30 -10.05
CA ASN A 123 -29.76 2.54 -8.95
C ASN A 123 -29.36 1.79 -7.68
N ASP A 124 -28.95 0.52 -7.80
CA ASP A 124 -28.47 -0.27 -6.66
C ASP A 124 -27.20 0.35 -6.05
N PHE A 125 -26.26 0.78 -6.90
CA PHE A 125 -25.05 1.47 -6.44
C PHE A 125 -25.37 2.78 -5.73
N ASN A 126 -26.30 3.58 -6.27
CA ASN A 126 -26.75 4.81 -5.62
C ASN A 126 -27.43 4.54 -4.29
N ALA A 127 -28.32 3.53 -4.21
CA ALA A 127 -28.98 3.15 -2.97
C ALA A 127 -27.97 2.69 -1.89
N LYS A 128 -26.97 1.88 -2.26
CA LYS A 128 -25.88 1.47 -1.35
C LYS A 128 -25.04 2.66 -0.91
N ARG A 129 -24.70 3.57 -1.82
CA ARG A 129 -23.97 4.80 -1.50
C ARG A 129 -24.76 5.67 -0.52
N ASP A 130 -26.06 5.85 -0.74
CA ASP A 130 -26.91 6.70 0.10
C ASP A 130 -27.13 6.07 1.48
N ALA A 131 -27.29 4.75 1.57
CA ALA A 131 -27.29 4.01 2.83
C ALA A 131 -25.95 4.16 3.58
N ASN A 132 -24.81 4.02 2.89
CA ASN A 132 -23.49 4.24 3.48
C ASN A 132 -23.30 5.69 3.95
N LYS A 133 -23.79 6.68 3.19
CA LYS A 133 -23.73 8.10 3.56
C LYS A 133 -24.52 8.37 4.84
N ALA A 134 -25.67 7.72 5.03
CA ALA A 134 -26.45 7.84 6.25
C ALA A 134 -25.77 7.12 7.44
N ALA A 135 -25.30 5.89 7.24
CA ALA A 135 -24.67 5.09 8.30
C ALA A 135 -23.33 5.65 8.78
N LEU A 136 -22.58 6.31 7.88
CA LEU A 136 -21.25 6.86 8.13
C LEU A 136 -21.25 8.39 8.19
N ALA A 137 -22.39 9.00 8.52
CA ALA A 137 -22.49 10.44 8.67
C ALA A 137 -21.59 10.96 9.79
N LEU A 138 -20.97 12.13 9.59
CA LEU A 138 -20.10 12.80 10.56
C LEU A 138 -20.60 14.23 10.84
N PRO A 139 -21.83 14.40 11.37
CA PRO A 139 -22.43 15.72 11.60
C PRO A 139 -21.59 16.63 12.51
N GLU A 140 -21.00 16.11 13.59
CA GLU A 140 -20.21 16.94 14.51
C GLU A 140 -18.87 17.36 13.91
N VAL A 141 -18.19 16.45 13.20
CA VAL A 141 -17.01 16.80 12.40
C VAL A 141 -17.35 17.88 11.37
N LYS A 142 -18.46 17.74 10.63
CA LYS A 142 -18.90 18.75 9.65
C LYS A 142 -19.16 20.09 10.32
N ARG A 143 -19.80 20.11 11.49
CA ARG A 143 -20.07 21.33 12.26
C ARG A 143 -18.78 22.04 12.68
N ILE A 144 -17.78 21.32 13.18
CA ILE A 144 -16.50 21.89 13.64
C ILE A 144 -15.63 22.34 12.47
N VAL A 145 -15.54 21.52 11.42
CA VAL A 145 -14.66 21.77 10.26
C VAL A 145 -15.22 22.89 9.38
N GLY A 146 -16.54 22.93 9.19
CA GLY A 146 -17.22 23.85 8.29
C GLY A 146 -16.70 23.70 6.86
N THR A 147 -16.30 24.82 6.24
CA THR A 147 -15.78 24.88 4.86
C THR A 147 -14.25 24.78 4.76
N LYS A 148 -13.56 24.61 5.90
CA LYS A 148 -12.10 24.53 5.94
C LYS A 148 -11.61 23.20 5.34
N PRO A 149 -10.40 23.17 4.75
CA PRO A 149 -9.85 21.94 4.23
C PRO A 149 -9.55 20.94 5.37
N ILE A 150 -9.74 19.65 5.09
CA ILE A 150 -9.46 18.55 6.02
C ILE A 150 -8.64 17.46 5.35
N GLY A 151 -7.65 16.93 6.06
CA GLY A 151 -6.88 15.75 5.66
C GLY A 151 -7.42 14.47 6.29
N ILE A 152 -6.89 13.31 5.89
CA ILE A 152 -7.16 12.04 6.57
C ILE A 152 -5.89 11.20 6.70
N TRP A 153 -5.75 10.54 7.85
CA TRP A 153 -4.73 9.52 8.11
C TRP A 153 -5.40 8.18 8.41
N SER A 154 -5.67 7.44 7.34
CA SER A 154 -6.36 6.14 7.30
C SER A 154 -6.28 5.62 5.84
N TYR A 155 -6.76 4.40 5.57
CA TYR A 155 -7.06 3.91 4.22
C TYR A 155 -8.52 4.15 3.77
N GLU A 156 -9.34 4.84 4.57
CA GLU A 156 -10.79 5.04 4.37
C GLU A 156 -11.12 6.46 3.85
N GLN A 157 -10.36 7.00 2.89
CA GLN A 157 -10.53 8.37 2.34
C GLN A 157 -11.95 8.71 1.89
N GLY A 158 -12.70 7.69 1.45
CA GLY A 158 -14.10 7.82 1.02
C GLY A 158 -15.01 8.45 2.07
N ILE A 159 -14.69 8.33 3.37
CA ILE A 159 -15.49 8.93 4.45
C ILE A 159 -15.59 10.46 4.33
N LEU A 160 -14.53 11.13 3.86
CA LEU A 160 -14.54 12.58 3.65
C LEU A 160 -15.46 12.96 2.50
N LEU A 161 -15.44 12.17 1.42
CA LEU A 161 -16.26 12.39 0.23
C LEU A 161 -17.75 12.14 0.52
N LEU A 162 -18.06 11.06 1.24
CA LEU A 162 -19.44 10.74 1.66
C LEU A 162 -20.04 11.86 2.52
N ASN A 163 -19.21 12.55 3.29
CA ASN A 163 -19.64 13.64 4.18
C ASN A 163 -19.54 15.04 3.55
N ASP A 164 -19.24 15.15 2.25
CA ASP A 164 -19.09 16.42 1.54
C ASP A 164 -18.04 17.36 2.17
N LEU A 165 -17.02 16.79 2.81
CA LEU A 165 -15.93 17.54 3.42
C LEU A 165 -14.89 17.93 2.36
N ARG A 166 -14.29 19.13 2.52
CA ARG A 166 -13.28 19.65 1.59
C ARG A 166 -11.95 18.92 1.75
N TYR A 167 -11.82 17.76 1.10
CA TYR A 167 -10.65 16.91 1.20
C TYR A 167 -9.39 17.59 0.63
N ARG A 168 -8.32 17.64 1.43
CA ARG A 168 -6.98 18.02 1.03
C ARG A 168 -6.03 16.83 1.24
N PRO A 169 -5.68 16.08 0.18
CA PRO A 169 -4.81 14.92 0.29
C PRO A 169 -3.37 15.31 0.62
N HIS A 170 -2.66 14.44 1.33
CA HIS A 170 -1.19 14.46 1.38
C HIS A 170 -0.63 13.78 0.11
N PRO A 171 0.64 14.01 -0.26
CA PRO A 171 1.21 13.56 -1.54
C PRO A 171 1.02 12.07 -1.87
N SER A 172 1.16 11.18 -0.89
CA SER A 172 0.96 9.73 -1.11
C SER A 172 -0.50 9.26 -1.05
N PHE A 173 -1.45 10.15 -0.70
CA PHE A 173 -2.89 9.91 -0.51
C PHE A 173 -3.25 8.89 0.61
N GLN A 174 -2.55 7.75 0.67
CA GLN A 174 -2.71 6.69 1.66
C GLN A 174 -1.32 6.29 2.19
N GLY A 175 -1.10 6.44 3.51
CA GLY A 175 0.22 6.27 4.12
C GLY A 175 0.85 4.87 3.93
N TYR A 176 0.03 3.83 3.73
CA TYR A 176 0.52 2.49 3.44
C TYR A 176 1.22 2.36 2.08
N SER A 177 1.04 3.34 1.19
CA SER A 177 1.66 3.43 -0.13
C SER A 177 2.92 4.31 -0.16
N SER A 178 3.32 4.90 0.96
CA SER A 178 4.53 5.72 1.10
C SER A 178 5.81 4.85 1.15
N TYR A 179 6.02 4.03 0.12
CA TYR A 179 7.08 3.00 0.12
C TYR A 179 8.49 3.55 0.06
N THR A 180 8.71 4.62 -0.71
CA THR A 180 10.06 5.10 -1.02
C THR A 180 10.47 6.24 -0.11
N LYS A 181 11.78 6.41 0.08
CA LYS A 181 12.34 7.60 0.75
C LYS A 181 11.78 8.90 0.16
N TYR A 182 11.66 8.99 -1.16
CA TYR A 182 11.11 10.18 -1.83
C TYR A 182 9.67 10.48 -1.38
N LEU A 183 8.79 9.48 -1.38
CA LEU A 183 7.40 9.65 -0.97
C LEU A 183 7.28 9.99 0.51
N GLN A 184 8.01 9.28 1.39
CA GLN A 184 7.99 9.55 2.82
C GLN A 184 8.51 10.95 3.16
N GLN A 185 9.56 11.43 2.47
CA GLN A 185 10.07 12.78 2.66
C GLN A 185 9.12 13.85 2.10
N LYS A 186 8.40 13.56 1.01
CA LYS A 186 7.33 14.43 0.49
C LYS A 186 6.17 14.54 1.48
N ASP A 187 5.73 13.42 2.06
CA ASP A 187 4.68 13.41 3.07
C ASP A 187 5.13 14.15 4.32
N LEU A 188 6.35 13.88 4.82
CA LEU A 188 6.92 14.57 5.96
C LEU A 188 6.96 16.09 5.73
N ALA A 189 7.45 16.53 4.57
CA ALA A 189 7.50 17.95 4.21
C ALA A 189 6.09 18.57 4.12
N PHE A 190 5.11 17.85 3.57
CA PHE A 190 3.72 18.31 3.52
C PHE A 190 3.14 18.50 4.92
N TRP A 191 3.23 17.48 5.78
CA TRP A 191 2.74 17.57 7.16
C TRP A 191 3.53 18.54 8.03
N ALA A 192 4.70 18.98 7.56
CA ALA A 192 5.51 20.06 8.15
C ALA A 192 5.13 21.46 7.70
N SER A 193 4.65 21.61 6.47
CA SER A 193 4.45 22.90 5.83
C SER A 193 3.17 23.61 6.27
N ALA A 194 3.09 24.93 6.05
CA ALA A 194 1.84 25.68 6.24
C ALA A 194 0.66 25.15 5.39
N ASP A 195 0.97 24.40 4.33
CA ASP A 195 0.01 23.77 3.44
C ASP A 195 -0.78 22.61 4.07
N ALA A 196 -0.34 22.05 5.19
CA ALA A 196 -1.11 20.99 5.86
C ALA A 196 -2.47 21.55 6.37
N PRO A 197 -3.58 20.82 6.18
CA PRO A 197 -4.91 21.30 6.51
C PRO A 197 -5.06 21.62 8.01
N PRO A 198 -5.91 22.58 8.42
CA PRO A 198 -6.14 22.89 9.83
C PRO A 198 -6.79 21.72 10.60
N PHE A 199 -7.46 20.82 9.90
CA PHE A 199 -8.09 19.63 10.47
C PHE A 199 -7.60 18.36 9.80
N LEU A 200 -7.62 17.28 10.58
CA LEU A 200 -7.22 15.96 10.16
C LEU A 200 -8.18 14.93 10.77
N LEU A 201 -8.77 14.07 9.96
CA LEU A 201 -9.47 12.89 10.43
C LEU A 201 -8.46 11.74 10.60
N PHE A 202 -8.42 11.11 11.76
CA PHE A 202 -7.46 10.04 12.06
C PHE A 202 -8.18 8.81 12.61
N LYS A 203 -7.76 7.63 12.18
CA LYS A 203 -8.17 6.36 12.77
C LYS A 203 -6.96 5.41 12.78
N PRO A 204 -6.58 4.83 13.93
CA PRO A 204 -5.41 3.95 14.03
C PRO A 204 -5.71 2.63 13.32
N GLN A 205 -5.16 2.47 12.11
CA GLN A 205 -5.33 1.26 11.32
C GLN A 205 -4.23 1.15 10.26
N THR A 206 -3.92 -0.09 9.88
CA THR A 206 -2.98 -0.43 8.82
C THR A 206 -3.49 -1.65 8.05
N ILE A 207 -2.74 -2.11 7.05
CA ILE A 207 -3.06 -3.27 6.22
C ILE A 207 -2.03 -4.38 6.38
N ASP A 208 -2.34 -5.57 5.85
CA ASP A 208 -1.41 -6.70 5.69
C ASP A 208 -0.65 -7.10 6.97
N LEU A 209 -1.27 -6.94 8.16
CA LEU A 209 -0.66 -7.20 9.47
C LEU A 209 0.69 -6.47 9.66
N ARG A 210 0.80 -5.25 9.12
CA ARG A 210 1.98 -4.40 9.32
C ARG A 210 2.06 -3.89 10.76
N TYR A 211 3.25 -3.41 11.12
CA TYR A 211 3.40 -2.70 12.37
C TYR A 211 2.49 -1.44 12.36
N PRO A 212 1.69 -1.18 13.40
CA PRO A 212 0.59 -0.20 13.38
C PRO A 212 0.99 1.21 12.93
N ASN A 213 2.17 1.64 13.36
CA ASN A 213 2.70 2.97 13.13
C ASN A 213 3.63 3.06 11.89
N LEU A 214 3.76 1.98 11.11
CA LEU A 214 4.71 1.91 10.00
C LEU A 214 4.29 2.78 8.81
N ASP A 215 2.98 2.86 8.56
CA ASP A 215 2.43 3.57 7.41
C ASP A 215 2.79 5.05 7.48
N GLY A 216 3.24 5.63 6.37
CA GLY A 216 3.72 7.01 6.28
C GLY A 216 5.10 7.28 6.89
N GLY A 217 5.68 6.33 7.63
CA GLY A 217 7.03 6.44 8.20
C GLY A 217 7.21 7.67 9.10
N PRO A 218 8.23 8.53 8.86
CA PRO A 218 8.52 9.67 9.73
C PRO A 218 7.42 10.76 9.68
N ALA A 219 6.60 10.78 8.64
CA ALA A 219 5.50 11.73 8.52
C ALA A 219 4.44 11.53 9.61
N PHE A 220 4.29 10.31 10.12
CA PHE A 220 3.35 10.02 11.20
C PHE A 220 3.75 10.73 12.51
N ALA A 221 5.05 10.74 12.83
CA ALA A 221 5.56 11.47 14.00
C ALA A 221 5.29 12.99 13.88
N ALA A 222 5.55 13.58 12.71
CA ALA A 222 5.28 14.99 12.46
C ALA A 222 3.79 15.34 12.60
N LEU A 223 2.92 14.46 12.13
CA LEU A 223 1.47 14.59 12.29
C LEU A 223 1.07 14.54 13.77
N LEU A 224 1.58 13.57 14.55
CA LEU A 224 1.27 13.45 15.97
C LEU A 224 1.70 14.69 16.77
N GLN A 225 2.88 15.25 16.48
CA GLN A 225 3.37 16.48 17.11
C GLN A 225 2.50 17.70 16.79
N ARG A 226 1.99 17.77 15.56
CA ARG A 226 1.39 18.99 15.01
C ARG A 226 -0.12 19.07 15.21
N TYR A 227 -0.79 17.96 15.50
CA TYR A 227 -2.24 17.92 15.68
C TYR A 227 -2.60 17.41 17.07
N ALA A 228 -3.73 17.88 17.60
CA ALA A 228 -4.30 17.43 18.87
C ALA A 228 -5.77 16.99 18.68
N PRO A 229 -6.25 15.96 19.39
CA PRO A 229 -7.64 15.54 19.32
C PRO A 229 -8.60 16.62 19.82
N VAL A 230 -9.77 16.71 19.18
CA VAL A 230 -10.85 17.64 19.53
C VAL A 230 -12.17 16.92 19.77
N LEU A 231 -12.40 15.85 19.02
CA LEU A 231 -13.65 15.08 19.02
C LEU A 231 -13.36 13.66 18.52
N THR A 232 -14.16 12.70 18.98
CA THR A 232 -14.27 11.38 18.37
C THR A 232 -15.70 11.17 17.84
N GLU A 233 -15.85 10.72 16.60
CA GLU A 233 -17.16 10.46 15.97
C GLU A 233 -17.04 9.24 15.04
N ASN A 234 -17.93 8.25 15.17
CA ASN A 234 -17.95 7.02 14.37
C ASN A 234 -16.59 6.30 14.26
N GLY A 235 -15.84 6.26 15.37
CA GLY A 235 -14.53 5.60 15.43
C GLY A 235 -13.38 6.40 14.81
N TYR A 236 -13.63 7.64 14.38
CA TYR A 236 -12.60 8.56 13.91
C TYR A 236 -12.31 9.65 14.93
N PHE A 237 -11.05 10.01 15.07
CA PHE A 237 -10.59 11.19 15.80
C PHE A 237 -10.55 12.38 14.84
N LEU A 238 -11.27 13.45 15.16
CA LEU A 238 -11.01 14.75 14.59
C LEU A 238 -9.84 15.38 15.36
N LEU A 239 -8.75 15.61 14.65
CA LEU A 239 -7.60 16.33 15.15
C LEU A 239 -7.56 17.74 14.57
N ARG A 240 -7.16 18.72 15.38
CA ARG A 240 -6.93 20.11 14.96
C ARG A 240 -5.44 20.43 15.06
N ARG A 241 -4.94 21.15 14.07
CA ARG A 241 -3.57 21.66 14.05
C ARG A 241 -3.34 22.57 15.25
N ARG A 242 -2.26 22.32 16.00
CA ARG A 242 -1.85 23.13 17.15
C ARG A 242 -1.35 24.49 16.67
N GLU A 243 -1.70 25.54 17.41
CA GLU A 243 -1.23 26.90 17.21
C GLU A 243 -0.72 27.43 18.58
N PRO A 244 0.50 28.00 18.65
CA PRO A 244 1.44 28.22 17.56
C PRO A 244 2.01 26.91 16.99
N ALA A 245 2.45 26.95 15.74
CA ALA A 245 3.05 25.79 15.10
C ALA A 245 4.27 25.31 15.91
N VAL A 246 4.19 24.11 16.47
CA VAL A 246 5.34 23.43 17.09
C VAL A 246 6.43 23.36 16.02
N PRO A 247 7.63 23.94 16.24
CA PRO A 247 8.74 23.76 15.33
C PRO A 247 8.93 22.27 15.21
N LEU A 248 8.70 21.71 14.02
CA LEU A 248 8.99 20.31 13.84
C LEU A 248 10.47 20.14 14.14
N THR A 249 10.75 19.45 15.23
CA THR A 249 12.07 18.92 15.47
C THR A 249 12.51 18.28 14.17
N ALA A 250 13.74 18.57 13.76
CA ALA A 250 14.27 17.99 12.55
C ALA A 250 14.34 16.47 12.75
N ILE A 251 13.25 15.76 12.45
CA ILE A 251 13.12 14.30 12.56
C ILE A 251 14.27 13.66 11.78
N ASN A 252 14.63 14.28 10.65
CA ASN A 252 15.81 13.92 9.86
C ASN A 252 17.13 14.10 10.63
N ALA A 253 17.31 15.18 11.40
CA ALA A 253 18.50 15.40 12.22
C ALA A 253 18.55 14.45 13.43
N ALA A 254 17.43 14.28 14.15
CA ALA A 254 17.31 13.32 15.23
C ALA A 254 17.66 11.90 14.76
N ARG A 255 17.15 11.51 13.58
CA ARG A 255 17.53 10.25 12.94
C ARG A 255 19.03 10.18 12.65
N THR A 256 19.68 11.24 12.17
CA THR A 256 21.14 11.19 11.89
C THR A 256 21.99 11.05 13.16
N GLN A 257 21.49 11.57 14.29
CA GLN A 257 22.15 11.51 15.60
C GLN A 257 21.79 10.26 16.41
N GLY A 258 20.83 9.46 15.94
CA GLY A 258 20.36 8.25 16.63
C GLY A 258 21.44 7.20 16.81
N GLN A 259 21.32 6.43 17.90
CA GLN A 259 22.18 5.30 18.22
C GLN A 259 22.06 4.22 17.14
N VAL A 260 23.19 3.80 16.60
CA VAL A 260 23.28 2.74 15.60
C VAL A 260 23.71 1.44 16.25
N VAL A 261 22.99 0.38 15.96
CA VAL A 261 23.32 -0.99 16.33
C VAL A 261 23.31 -1.82 15.05
N SER A 262 24.44 -2.47 14.76
CA SER A 262 24.49 -3.49 13.72
C SER A 262 24.12 -4.83 14.35
N VAL A 263 23.11 -5.49 13.79
CA VAL A 263 22.63 -6.77 14.29
C VAL A 263 22.36 -7.71 13.13
N SER A 264 22.72 -8.99 13.29
CA SER A 264 22.32 -10.02 12.34
C SER A 264 20.83 -10.35 12.46
N ALA A 265 20.19 -10.72 11.35
CA ALA A 265 18.79 -11.16 11.36
C ALA A 265 18.56 -12.33 12.36
N GLY A 266 17.37 -12.38 12.96
CA GLY A 266 17.02 -13.42 13.95
C GLY A 266 17.58 -13.21 15.35
N ARG A 267 18.19 -12.05 15.62
CA ARG A 267 18.66 -11.67 16.97
C ARG A 267 17.77 -10.57 17.55
N TRP A 268 17.45 -10.71 18.83
CA TRP A 268 16.76 -9.69 19.60
C TRP A 268 17.70 -8.52 19.90
N VAL A 269 17.18 -7.30 19.78
CA VAL A 269 17.84 -6.05 20.14
C VAL A 269 16.99 -5.33 21.16
N ASP A 270 17.61 -4.93 22.27
CA ASP A 270 16.98 -4.11 23.28
C ASP A 270 16.71 -2.71 22.74
N VAL A 271 15.49 -2.25 22.97
CA VAL A 271 15.08 -0.89 22.67
C VAL A 271 15.61 0.02 23.80
N PRO A 272 16.45 1.02 23.50
CA PRO A 272 17.01 1.89 24.52
C PRO A 272 15.90 2.61 25.32
N PRO A 273 16.08 2.94 26.61
CA PRO A 273 15.13 3.77 27.32
C PRO A 273 14.95 5.14 26.62
N ALA A 274 13.71 5.61 26.52
CA ALA A 274 13.39 6.93 25.96
C ALA A 274 13.08 7.93 27.08
N PRO A 275 13.47 9.22 26.95
CA PRO A 275 13.02 10.25 27.89
C PRO A 275 11.49 10.39 27.88
N PRO A 276 10.88 10.86 28.99
CA PRO A 276 9.47 11.22 29.02
C PRO A 276 9.13 12.21 27.90
N ASN A 277 7.86 12.22 27.46
CA ASN A 277 7.38 13.17 26.44
C ASN A 277 8.17 13.08 25.13
N THR A 278 8.49 11.86 24.68
CA THR A 278 9.10 11.62 23.38
C THR A 278 8.41 10.47 22.63
N LEU A 279 8.37 10.57 21.30
CA LEU A 279 8.12 9.44 20.42
C LEU A 279 9.45 8.72 20.21
N GLN A 280 9.48 7.44 20.52
CA GLN A 280 10.61 6.59 20.21
C GLN A 280 10.49 6.06 18.79
N MET A 281 11.51 6.31 18.00
CA MET A 281 11.57 5.97 16.59
C MET A 281 12.59 4.85 16.37
N VAL A 282 12.32 4.00 15.37
CA VAL A 282 13.28 3.03 14.87
C VAL A 282 13.38 3.09 13.36
N SER A 283 14.60 3.09 12.83
CA SER A 283 14.92 2.95 11.41
C SER A 283 15.68 1.65 11.18
N LEU A 284 15.25 0.88 10.19
CA LEU A 284 15.85 -0.42 9.85
C LEU A 284 16.32 -0.39 8.40
N THR A 285 17.62 -0.63 8.18
CA THR A 285 18.21 -0.70 6.84
C THR A 285 18.68 -2.10 6.52
N LEU A 286 17.88 -2.82 5.73
CA LEU A 286 18.25 -4.11 5.15
C LEU A 286 18.79 -3.89 3.74
N LYS A 287 20.07 -4.22 3.51
CA LYS A 287 20.69 -4.13 2.18
C LYS A 287 20.34 -5.40 1.39
N PRO A 288 19.76 -5.29 0.17
CA PRO A 288 19.50 -6.47 -0.65
C PRO A 288 20.82 -7.08 -1.13
N SER A 289 20.90 -8.41 -1.16
CA SER A 289 21.98 -9.14 -1.81
C SER A 289 21.80 -9.14 -3.33
N LEU A 290 22.76 -9.72 -4.07
CA LEU A 290 22.58 -9.98 -5.50
C LEU A 290 21.38 -10.90 -5.76
N ALA A 291 21.21 -11.95 -4.95
CA ALA A 291 20.06 -12.84 -5.05
C ALA A 291 18.74 -12.10 -4.78
N GLY A 292 18.71 -11.23 -3.77
CA GLY A 292 17.53 -10.42 -3.46
C GLY A 292 17.19 -9.40 -4.55
N THR A 293 18.21 -8.80 -5.15
CA THR A 293 18.06 -7.86 -6.27
C THR A 293 17.47 -8.57 -7.49
N THR A 294 18.00 -9.73 -7.86
CA THR A 294 17.51 -10.57 -8.97
C THR A 294 16.08 -11.06 -8.70
N ARG A 295 15.80 -11.56 -7.49
CA ARG A 295 14.45 -12.00 -7.09
C ARG A 295 13.44 -10.87 -7.19
N ARG A 296 13.78 -9.66 -6.72
CA ARG A 296 12.90 -8.48 -6.82
C ARG A 296 12.59 -8.10 -8.27
N PHE A 297 13.56 -8.21 -9.16
CA PHE A 297 13.38 -7.93 -10.59
C PHE A 297 12.41 -8.94 -11.22
N PHE A 298 12.68 -10.24 -11.07
CA PHE A 298 11.92 -11.32 -11.71
C PHE A 298 10.71 -11.85 -10.95
N PHE A 299 10.42 -11.39 -9.73
CA PHE A 299 9.26 -11.84 -8.95
C PHE A 299 8.78 -10.76 -7.98
N LYS A 300 8.85 -11.00 -6.66
CA LYS A 300 8.54 -10.04 -5.60
C LYS A 300 9.72 -9.89 -4.64
N PRO A 301 9.81 -8.79 -3.87
CA PRO A 301 10.78 -8.68 -2.78
C PRO A 301 10.64 -9.81 -1.76
N ALA A 302 11.75 -10.22 -1.14
CA ALA A 302 11.73 -11.19 -0.06
C ALA A 302 10.95 -10.65 1.14
N GLU A 303 10.23 -11.54 1.82
CA GLU A 303 9.45 -11.16 2.99
C GLU A 303 10.37 -10.87 4.16
N VAL A 304 9.99 -9.88 4.97
CA VAL A 304 10.70 -9.49 6.17
C VAL A 304 9.65 -9.30 7.25
N LEU A 305 9.93 -9.85 8.42
CA LEU A 305 9.04 -9.80 9.57
C LEU A 305 9.72 -9.00 10.68
N LEU A 306 8.91 -8.23 11.41
CA LEU A 306 9.30 -7.55 12.64
C LEU A 306 8.62 -8.25 13.81
N ALA A 307 9.40 -8.93 14.63
CA ALA A 307 8.93 -9.44 15.91
C ALA A 307 9.21 -8.41 17.00
N VAL A 308 8.25 -8.20 17.89
CA VAL A 308 8.39 -7.27 19.03
C VAL A 308 7.99 -7.97 20.32
N ARG A 309 8.67 -7.64 21.41
CA ARG A 309 8.28 -8.00 22.78
C ARG A 309 7.88 -6.74 23.53
N SER A 310 6.87 -6.89 24.38
CA SER A 310 6.37 -5.81 25.22
C SER A 310 6.63 -6.14 26.68
N ALA A 311 6.78 -5.13 27.54
CA ALA A 311 7.04 -5.34 28.97
C ALA A 311 5.99 -6.23 29.67
N GLU A 312 4.76 -6.25 29.16
CA GLU A 312 3.60 -6.91 29.76
C GLU A 312 3.32 -8.32 29.18
N SER A 313 4.02 -8.74 28.12
CA SER A 313 3.79 -10.03 27.48
C SER A 313 5.07 -10.68 26.99
N ASP A 314 5.30 -11.92 27.42
CA ASP A 314 6.45 -12.73 27.01
C ASP A 314 6.27 -13.31 25.60
N THR A 315 5.04 -13.30 25.06
CA THR A 315 4.76 -13.80 23.71
C THR A 315 5.12 -12.73 22.67
N PRO A 316 6.09 -13.00 21.77
CA PRO A 316 6.43 -12.08 20.70
C PRO A 316 5.26 -11.87 19.75
N GLN A 317 5.02 -10.62 19.38
CA GLN A 317 4.06 -10.29 18.33
C GLN A 317 4.78 -10.03 17.02
N VAL A 318 4.29 -10.62 15.94
CA VAL A 318 4.98 -10.64 14.64
C VAL A 318 4.18 -9.84 13.64
N PHE A 319 4.86 -8.91 12.97
CA PHE A 319 4.30 -8.01 11.98
C PHE A 319 5.02 -8.15 10.66
N ARG A 320 4.31 -7.90 9.56
CA ARG A 320 4.93 -7.77 8.25
C ARG A 320 5.67 -6.44 8.15
N LEU A 321 6.90 -6.48 7.64
CA LEU A 321 7.75 -5.30 7.50
C LEU A 321 8.21 -5.15 6.04
N PRO A 322 7.52 -4.37 5.19
CA PRO A 322 8.09 -3.93 3.93
C PRO A 322 9.40 -3.16 4.18
N ALA A 323 10.55 -3.82 3.99
CA ALA A 323 11.86 -3.31 4.43
C ALA A 323 12.19 -1.89 3.94
N ILE A 324 11.74 -1.53 2.73
CA ILE A 324 11.94 -0.20 2.16
C ILE A 324 11.23 0.90 2.96
N MET A 325 10.10 0.60 3.61
CA MET A 325 9.36 1.57 4.43
C MET A 325 10.09 1.91 5.71
N ALA A 326 10.83 0.96 6.29
CA ALA A 326 11.49 1.12 7.58
C ALA A 326 12.74 2.02 7.55
N GLN A 327 13.26 2.35 6.36
CA GLN A 327 14.56 3.02 6.20
C GLN A 327 14.61 4.49 6.63
N GLN A 328 13.47 5.19 6.66
CA GLN A 328 13.42 6.59 7.13
C GLN A 328 12.99 6.70 8.59
N GLY A 329 12.69 5.57 9.22
CA GLY A 329 12.19 5.49 10.57
C GLY A 329 10.67 5.56 10.68
N PHE A 330 10.12 4.88 11.66
CA PHE A 330 8.72 4.94 12.05
C PHE A 330 8.62 4.97 13.58
N VAL A 331 7.45 5.37 14.09
CA VAL A 331 7.21 5.43 15.54
C VAL A 331 7.13 4.00 16.07
N LEU A 332 8.09 3.59 16.89
CA LEU A 332 8.04 2.32 17.60
C LEU A 332 7.16 2.45 18.84
N ASN A 333 7.48 3.41 19.70
CA ASN A 333 6.71 3.70 20.91
C ASN A 333 6.26 5.17 20.92
N PRO A 334 5.02 5.50 21.34
CA PRO A 334 4.01 4.55 21.75
C PRO A 334 3.39 3.79 20.59
N ARG A 335 2.97 2.55 20.82
CA ARG A 335 2.29 1.75 19.79
C ARG A 335 0.80 2.11 19.70
N LEU A 336 0.36 2.67 18.57
CA LEU A 336 -1.01 3.18 18.38
C LEU A 336 -1.86 2.23 17.51
N GLN A 337 -2.52 1.27 18.16
CA GLN A 337 -3.44 0.31 17.51
C GLN A 337 -4.91 0.58 17.76
N SER A 338 -5.22 1.24 18.88
CA SER A 338 -6.59 1.51 19.28
C SER A 338 -6.77 3.00 19.57
N GLY A 339 -8.04 3.43 19.56
CA GLY A 339 -8.38 4.79 19.95
C GLY A 339 -8.02 5.11 21.41
N GLU A 340 -8.00 4.10 22.28
CA GLU A 340 -7.58 4.23 23.68
C GLU A 340 -6.10 4.62 23.76
N GLN A 341 -5.23 3.93 23.04
CA GLN A 341 -3.79 4.24 23.02
C GLN A 341 -3.50 5.62 22.46
N VAL A 342 -4.29 6.07 21.47
CA VAL A 342 -4.23 7.44 20.96
C VAL A 342 -4.62 8.44 22.03
N ALA A 343 -5.71 8.19 22.77
CA ALA A 343 -6.13 9.05 23.86
C ALA A 343 -5.09 9.11 25.00
N MET A 344 -4.50 7.97 25.37
CA MET A 344 -3.46 7.87 26.39
C MET A 344 -2.22 8.71 26.02
N LEU A 345 -1.73 8.58 24.78
CA LEU A 345 -0.62 9.39 24.27
C LEU A 345 -0.86 10.89 24.48
N TYR A 346 -2.02 11.39 24.05
CA TYR A 346 -2.30 12.82 24.15
C TYR A 346 -2.60 13.27 25.59
N ALA A 347 -3.14 12.40 26.44
CA ALA A 347 -3.37 12.68 27.86
C ALA A 347 -2.08 12.66 28.71
N GLY A 348 -0.97 12.15 28.17
CA GLY A 348 0.25 11.91 28.95
C GLY A 348 0.11 10.77 29.96
N ALA A 349 -0.97 9.98 29.86
CA ALA A 349 -1.05 8.68 30.51
C ALA A 349 -0.03 7.79 29.79
N GLY A 350 0.92 7.22 30.52
CA GLY A 350 2.03 6.45 29.97
C GLY A 350 1.63 5.36 28.96
N GLU A 351 2.59 4.73 28.31
CA GLU A 351 2.29 3.76 27.25
C GLU A 351 1.71 2.45 27.80
N ALA A 352 0.61 1.99 27.19
CA ALA A 352 0.14 0.61 27.35
C ALA A 352 0.98 -0.32 26.45
N MET A 353 1.68 -1.29 27.05
CA MET A 353 2.54 -2.26 26.37
C MET A 353 3.70 -1.67 25.55
N PRO A 354 4.65 -0.95 26.18
CA PRO A 354 5.84 -0.45 25.49
C PRO A 354 6.66 -1.59 24.89
N VAL A 355 7.10 -1.41 23.65
CA VAL A 355 8.03 -2.34 22.99
C VAL A 355 9.40 -2.21 23.63
N THR A 356 9.88 -3.29 24.22
CA THR A 356 11.17 -3.35 24.93
C THR A 356 12.27 -4.03 24.11
N GLN A 357 11.89 -4.94 23.20
CA GLN A 357 12.82 -5.60 22.30
C GLN A 357 12.22 -5.75 20.90
N ILE A 358 13.07 -5.67 19.88
CA ILE A 358 12.71 -5.94 18.49
C ILE A 358 13.64 -6.98 17.89
N MET A 359 13.13 -7.74 16.93
CA MET A 359 13.90 -8.66 16.12
C MET A 359 13.42 -8.59 14.67
N VAL A 360 14.36 -8.44 13.74
CA VAL A 360 14.05 -8.61 12.32
C VAL A 360 14.22 -10.09 11.97
N ALA A 361 13.13 -10.75 11.64
CA ALA A 361 13.11 -12.15 11.25
C ALA A 361 12.97 -12.29 9.74
N LEU A 362 13.81 -13.14 9.16
CA LEU A 362 13.79 -13.49 7.75
C LEU A 362 13.31 -14.95 7.63
N PRO A 363 12.23 -15.23 6.88
CA PRO A 363 11.90 -16.60 6.52
C PRO A 363 13.07 -17.29 5.79
N PRO A 364 13.15 -18.63 5.78
CA PRO A 364 14.27 -19.35 5.17
C PRO A 364 14.52 -19.01 3.69
N ASP A 365 13.47 -18.73 2.90
CA ASP A 365 13.60 -18.32 1.49
C ASP A 365 14.07 -16.85 1.33
N ALA A 366 13.98 -16.05 2.39
CA ALA A 366 14.34 -14.64 2.43
C ALA A 366 15.77 -14.39 2.89
N GLU A 367 16.37 -15.26 3.72
CA GLU A 367 17.73 -15.09 4.23
C GLU A 367 18.78 -14.80 3.14
N PRO A 368 18.83 -15.55 2.01
CA PRO A 368 19.83 -15.29 0.97
C PRO A 368 19.62 -13.96 0.24
N CYS A 369 18.46 -13.32 0.41
CA CYS A 369 18.07 -12.11 -0.31
C CYS A 369 18.60 -10.82 0.33
N PHE A 370 19.20 -10.89 1.52
CA PHE A 370 19.69 -9.73 2.25
C PHE A 370 21.14 -9.91 2.70
N ALA A 371 21.83 -8.80 2.94
CA ALA A 371 23.08 -8.81 3.67
C ALA A 371 22.86 -9.32 5.11
N PRO A 372 23.85 -9.98 5.74
CA PRO A 372 23.69 -10.60 7.05
C PRO A 372 23.43 -9.56 8.16
N GLU A 373 24.04 -8.39 8.03
CA GLU A 373 23.96 -7.30 9.00
C GLU A 373 22.85 -6.30 8.65
N ILE A 374 22.04 -5.97 9.65
CA ILE A 374 20.95 -4.99 9.57
C ILE A 374 21.36 -3.78 10.41
N GLU A 375 21.43 -2.61 9.77
CA GLU A 375 21.62 -1.36 10.49
C GLU A 375 20.30 -0.97 11.16
N THR A 376 20.25 -1.11 12.48
CA THR A 376 19.13 -0.69 13.32
C THR A 376 19.50 0.62 13.98
N ARG A 377 18.65 1.62 13.85
CA ARG A 377 18.88 2.93 14.43
C ARG A 377 17.71 3.37 15.30
N PHE A 378 18.00 3.63 16.58
CA PHE A 378 17.04 4.18 17.53
C PHE A 378 17.28 5.67 17.73
N PHE A 379 16.20 6.43 17.77
CA PHE A 379 16.24 7.87 18.03
C PHE A 379 14.93 8.31 18.65
N THR A 380 14.91 9.48 19.28
CA THR A 380 13.71 10.03 19.89
C THR A 380 13.34 11.35 19.24
N VAL A 381 12.05 11.64 19.25
CA VAL A 381 11.46 12.89 18.75
C VAL A 381 10.62 13.47 19.88
N PRO A 382 10.81 14.73 20.28
CA PRO A 382 10.00 15.35 21.35
C PRO A 382 8.50 15.29 21.06
N PHE A 383 7.68 15.14 22.09
CA PHE A 383 6.23 15.12 21.96
C PHE A 383 5.60 15.89 23.11
N GLU A 384 4.76 16.87 22.77
CA GLU A 384 4.01 17.62 23.78
C GLU A 384 2.64 16.98 23.99
N THR A 385 2.33 16.65 25.25
CA THR A 385 1.00 16.20 25.65
C THR A 385 -0.01 17.36 25.61
N VAL A 386 -1.29 17.04 25.60
CA VAL A 386 -2.37 18.05 25.69
C VAL A 386 -2.72 18.17 27.17
N SER A 387 -2.45 19.32 27.79
CA SER A 387 -2.93 19.56 29.16
C SER A 387 -4.46 19.51 29.20
N PRO A 388 -5.08 18.83 30.17
CA PRO A 388 -6.53 18.70 30.27
C PRO A 388 -7.30 20.02 30.47
N GLU A 389 -6.64 21.15 30.73
CA GLU A 389 -7.27 22.41 31.14
C GLU A 389 -7.54 23.44 30.01
N GLY A 390 -7.27 23.11 28.73
CA GLY A 390 -7.26 24.11 27.64
C GLY A 390 -8.57 24.39 26.90
N ASN A 391 -9.72 23.82 27.30
CA ASN A 391 -10.99 23.93 26.56
C ASN A 391 -12.03 24.82 27.26
N SER A 392 -11.59 25.94 27.82
CA SER A 392 -12.48 27.03 28.22
C SER A 392 -11.98 28.35 27.63
N GLU A 393 -12.38 28.64 26.38
CA GLU A 393 -12.59 30.00 25.87
C GLU A 393 -13.44 29.98 24.59
#